data_AF-A0A429MMJ4-F1
#
_entry.id   AF-A0A429MMJ4-F1
#
_cell.length_a   1.000
_cell.length_b   1.000
_cell.length_c   1.000
_cell.angle_alpha   90.00
_cell.angle_beta   90.00
_cell.angle_gamma   90.00
#
_symmetry.space_group_name_H-M   'P 1'
#
loop_
_entity.id
_entity.type
_entity.pdbx_description
1 polymer ?
#
loop_
_entity_poly.entity_id
_entity_poly.type
_entity_poly.pdbx_seq_one_letter_code
_entity_poly.pdbx_strand_id
1 'polypeptide(L)'
;MKTASVNKHDLMQHAQQDMQKWISDLDLTDRQKLALTCRILFDHGHDAGLAGQITCRSENKETFITQRFGLGFDEITASNLLEVNQDLEPINQEGMANPANRFHTWIYKEHPEVNCIIHT
;
A
#
# COMPACT_ATOMS: atom_id res chain seq x y z
N MET A 1 20.80 -29.32 19.91
CA MET A 1 19.91 -28.54 19.01
C MET A 1 20.61 -27.22 18.71
N LYS A 2 20.93 -26.90 17.44
CA LYS A 2 21.82 -25.78 17.07
C LYS A 2 21.31 -24.39 17.49
N THR A 3 20.01 -24.29 17.79
CA THR A 3 19.33 -23.05 18.19
C THR A 3 19.08 -22.94 19.69
N ALA A 4 19.39 -23.97 20.48
CA ALA A 4 19.00 -24.03 21.91
C ALA A 4 19.66 -22.95 22.79
N SER A 5 20.78 -22.36 22.35
CA SER A 5 21.50 -21.31 23.08
C SER A 5 21.46 -19.95 22.36
N VAL A 6 20.66 -19.81 21.31
CA VAL A 6 20.58 -18.59 20.48
C VAL A 6 19.44 -17.70 21.00
N ASN A 7 19.68 -16.39 21.10
CA ASN A 7 18.66 -15.46 21.57
C ASN A 7 17.58 -15.20 20.48
N LYS A 8 16.45 -14.60 20.88
CA LYS A 8 15.32 -14.33 19.98
C LYS A 8 15.71 -13.46 18.77
N HIS A 9 16.54 -12.45 18.96
CA HIS A 9 16.92 -11.51 17.89
C HIS A 9 17.70 -12.23 16.79
N ASP A 10 18.70 -13.03 17.18
CA ASP A 10 19.52 -13.79 16.25
C ASP A 10 18.71 -14.89 15.55
N LEU A 11 17.75 -15.53 16.26
CA LEU A 11 16.81 -16.46 15.63
C LEU A 11 15.94 -15.78 14.56
N MET A 12 15.47 -14.55 14.82
CA MET A 12 14.69 -13.78 13.84
C MET A 12 15.54 -13.38 12.64
N GLN A 13 16.79 -12.95 12.85
CA GLN A 13 17.71 -12.63 11.75
C GLN A 13 18.01 -13.86 10.88
N HIS A 14 18.30 -15.02 11.48
CA HIS A 14 18.52 -16.26 10.73
C HIS A 14 17.30 -16.65 9.91
N ALA A 15 16.11 -16.59 10.51
CA ALA A 15 14.86 -16.88 9.79
C ALA A 15 14.65 -15.91 8.62
N GLN A 16 14.95 -14.63 8.79
CA GLN A 16 14.86 -13.64 7.71
C GLN A 16 15.84 -13.93 6.57
N GLN A 17 17.08 -14.29 6.88
CA GLN A 17 18.08 -14.67 5.89
C GLN A 17 17.69 -15.94 5.13
N ASP A 18 17.17 -16.95 5.84
CA ASP A 18 16.67 -18.17 5.21
C ASP A 18 15.46 -17.88 4.31
N MET A 19 14.52 -17.04 4.76
CA MET A 19 13.40 -16.60 3.92
C MET A 19 13.88 -15.91 2.66
N GLN A 20 14.83 -14.97 2.74
CA GLN A 20 15.39 -14.28 1.57
C GLN A 20 16.11 -15.23 0.61
N LYS A 21 16.68 -16.32 1.12
CA LYS A 21 17.33 -17.35 0.28
C LYS A 21 16.33 -18.21 -0.49
N TRP A 22 15.18 -18.52 0.11
CA TRP A 22 14.23 -19.49 -0.42
C TRP A 22 12.98 -18.87 -1.08
N ILE A 23 12.62 -17.66 -0.68
CA ILE A 23 11.46 -16.93 -1.18
C ILE A 23 11.97 -15.88 -2.15
N SER A 24 11.70 -16.06 -3.44
CA SER A 24 12.00 -15.06 -4.45
C SER A 24 11.14 -13.82 -4.22
N ASP A 25 11.78 -12.65 -4.23
CA ASP A 25 11.04 -11.39 -4.34
C ASP A 25 10.41 -11.32 -5.74
N LEU A 26 9.21 -10.74 -5.81
CA LEU A 26 8.49 -10.54 -7.07
C LEU A 26 8.88 -9.22 -7.74
N ASP A 27 9.77 -8.43 -7.11
CA ASP A 27 10.27 -7.14 -7.60
C ASP A 27 9.14 -6.18 -8.05
N LEU A 28 8.00 -6.26 -7.37
CA LEU A 28 6.83 -5.44 -7.69
C LEU A 28 7.09 -3.98 -7.34
N THR A 29 6.73 -3.08 -8.26
CA THR A 29 6.63 -1.65 -7.98
C THR A 29 5.60 -1.39 -6.88
N ASP A 30 5.72 -0.29 -6.14
CA ASP A 30 4.74 0.06 -5.09
C ASP A 30 3.32 0.21 -5.65
N ARG A 31 3.20 0.67 -6.90
CA ARG A 31 1.94 0.73 -7.64
C ARG A 31 1.34 -0.67 -7.89
N GLN A 32 2.15 -1.65 -8.27
CA GLN A 32 1.71 -3.03 -8.42
C GLN A 32 1.35 -3.67 -7.08
N LYS A 33 2.15 -3.42 -6.02
CA LYS A 33 1.86 -3.87 -4.66
C LYS A 33 0.52 -3.31 -4.19
N LEU A 34 0.25 -2.02 -4.41
CA LEU A 34 -1.00 -1.39 -4.00
C LEU A 34 -2.22 -2.02 -4.70
N ALA A 35 -2.13 -2.26 -6.00
CA ALA A 35 -3.19 -2.94 -6.75
C ALA A 35 -3.43 -4.37 -6.25
N LEU A 36 -2.36 -5.11 -5.94
CA LEU A 36 -2.46 -6.44 -5.34
C LEU A 36 -3.10 -6.38 -3.94
N THR A 37 -2.75 -5.38 -3.13
CA THR A 37 -3.37 -5.15 -1.82
C THR A 37 -4.87 -4.92 -1.95
N CYS A 38 -5.34 -4.13 -2.93
CA CYS A 38 -6.77 -3.99 -3.20
C CYS A 38 -7.44 -5.35 -3.46
N ARG A 39 -6.82 -6.19 -4.30
CA ARG A 39 -7.34 -7.55 -4.59
C ARG A 39 -7.41 -8.42 -3.34
N ILE A 40 -6.39 -8.38 -2.49
CA ILE A 40 -6.36 -9.12 -1.23
C ILE A 40 -7.47 -8.63 -0.29
N LEU A 41 -7.64 -7.31 -0.15
CA LEU A 41 -8.67 -6.72 0.71
C LEU A 41 -10.09 -7.10 0.25
N PHE A 42 -10.34 -7.05 -1.05
CA PHE A 42 -11.61 -7.49 -1.61
C PHE A 42 -11.88 -8.98 -1.35
N ASP A 43 -10.90 -9.84 -1.62
CA ASP A 43 -11.02 -11.30 -1.42
C ASP A 43 -11.34 -11.66 0.04
N HIS A 44 -10.87 -10.84 0.99
CA HIS A 44 -11.14 -10.99 2.41
C HIS A 44 -12.39 -10.23 2.91
N GLY A 45 -13.17 -9.62 2.02
CA GLY A 45 -14.43 -8.95 2.35
C GLY A 45 -14.27 -7.60 3.08
N HIS A 46 -13.12 -6.95 2.94
CA HIS A 46 -12.88 -5.59 3.48
C HIS A 46 -13.45 -4.48 2.59
N ASP A 47 -14.08 -4.85 1.47
CA ASP A 47 -14.78 -3.93 0.61
C ASP A 47 -16.24 -3.77 1.06
N ALA A 48 -16.72 -2.52 1.05
CA ALA A 48 -18.13 -2.19 1.20
C ALA A 48 -18.61 -1.37 -0.02
N GLY A 49 -18.35 -1.90 -1.22
CA GLY A 49 -18.74 -1.35 -2.51
C GLY A 49 -17.78 -0.27 -3.01
N LEU A 50 -18.08 1.00 -2.73
CA LEU A 50 -17.16 2.12 -2.99
C LEU A 50 -16.46 2.62 -1.73
N ALA A 51 -16.74 1.97 -0.60
CA ALA A 51 -16.10 2.23 0.67
C ALA A 51 -14.78 1.45 0.79
N GLY A 52 -13.88 1.95 1.63
CA GLY A 52 -12.47 1.56 1.61
C GLY A 52 -11.61 2.69 1.05
N GLN A 53 -10.50 2.96 1.72
CA GLN A 53 -9.51 3.95 1.28
C GLN A 53 -8.11 3.34 1.39
N ILE A 54 -7.34 3.49 0.33
CA ILE A 54 -5.96 3.06 0.31
C ILE A 54 -5.09 4.10 -0.39
N THR A 55 -3.97 4.42 0.25
CA THR A 55 -2.94 5.28 -0.33
C THR A 55 -1.56 4.74 -0.02
N CYS A 56 -0.60 4.94 -0.91
CA CYS A 56 0.82 4.88 -0.57
C CYS A 56 1.55 6.14 -1.06
N ARG A 57 2.70 6.45 -0.49
CA ARG A 57 3.60 7.47 -1.04
C ARG A 57 4.10 7.02 -2.41
N SER A 58 4.23 7.96 -3.34
CA SER A 58 4.93 7.69 -4.59
C SER A 58 6.45 7.85 -4.41
N GLU A 59 7.23 7.59 -5.46
CA GLU A 59 8.66 7.92 -5.50
C GLU A 59 8.91 9.42 -5.28
N ASN A 60 7.97 10.27 -5.71
CA ASN A 60 7.94 11.68 -5.37
C ASN A 60 7.26 11.87 -4.00
N LYS A 61 8.03 12.34 -3.01
CA LYS A 61 7.58 12.49 -1.62
C LYS A 61 6.39 13.45 -1.44
N GLU A 62 6.14 14.31 -2.42
CA GLU A 62 5.02 15.26 -2.41
C GLU A 62 3.73 14.68 -3.02
N THR A 63 3.74 13.46 -3.55
CA THR A 63 2.58 12.82 -4.17
C THR A 63 2.25 11.45 -3.56
N PHE A 64 1.03 10.99 -3.79
CA PHE A 64 0.50 9.72 -3.31
C PHE A 64 -0.11 8.92 -4.45
N ILE A 65 -0.03 7.60 -4.37
CA ILE A 65 -0.76 6.67 -5.25
C ILE A 65 -2.03 6.23 -4.52
N THR A 66 -3.17 6.25 -5.21
CA THR A 66 -4.49 5.94 -4.62
C THR A 66 -5.44 5.29 -5.61
N GLN A 67 -6.46 4.59 -5.09
CA GLN A 67 -7.61 4.14 -5.88
C GLN A 67 -8.31 5.31 -6.59
N ARG A 68 -8.78 5.04 -7.81
CA ARG A 68 -9.70 5.92 -8.53
C ARG A 68 -11.10 5.80 -7.94
N PHE A 69 -11.73 6.94 -7.66
CA PHE A 69 -13.10 6.98 -7.16
C PHE A 69 -14.09 6.42 -8.20
N GLY A 70 -15.07 5.66 -7.72
CA GLY A 70 -16.06 4.97 -8.55
C GLY A 70 -15.65 3.56 -8.99
N LEU A 71 -14.46 3.08 -8.58
CA LEU A 71 -14.02 1.69 -8.77
C LEU A 71 -13.91 0.99 -7.42
N GLY A 72 -14.41 -0.25 -7.34
CA GLY A 72 -14.24 -1.14 -6.20
C GLY A 72 -12.81 -1.70 -6.11
N PHE A 73 -12.45 -2.27 -4.96
CA PHE A 73 -11.13 -2.89 -4.78
C PHE A 73 -10.88 -4.07 -5.74
N ASP A 74 -11.92 -4.72 -6.25
CA ASP A 74 -11.92 -5.76 -7.30
C ASP A 74 -11.80 -5.22 -8.73
N GLU A 75 -11.82 -3.91 -8.92
CA GLU A 75 -11.63 -3.26 -10.22
C GLU A 75 -10.28 -2.55 -10.35
N ILE A 76 -9.59 -2.30 -9.22
CA ILE A 76 -8.26 -1.64 -9.23
C ILE A 76 -7.18 -2.48 -9.92
N THR A 77 -6.44 -1.85 -10.82
CA THR A 77 -5.24 -2.39 -11.47
C THR A 77 -4.08 -1.42 -11.28
N ALA A 78 -2.85 -1.87 -11.50
CA ALA A 78 -1.69 -0.98 -11.45
C ALA A 78 -1.82 0.23 -12.41
N SER A 79 -2.48 0.03 -13.56
CA SER A 79 -2.64 1.05 -14.60
C SER A 79 -3.77 2.06 -14.32
N ASN A 80 -4.78 1.72 -13.51
CA ASN A 80 -5.92 2.61 -13.24
C ASN A 80 -5.82 3.35 -11.90
N LEU A 81 -4.81 3.05 -11.09
CA LEU A 81 -4.45 3.83 -9.91
C LEU A 81 -4.09 5.27 -10.30
N LEU A 82 -4.44 6.22 -9.44
CA LEU A 82 -4.13 7.63 -9.63
C LEU A 82 -2.86 7.98 -8.85
N GLU A 83 -2.05 8.88 -9.41
CA GLU A 83 -1.08 9.63 -8.62
C GLU A 83 -1.65 11.03 -8.37
N VAL A 84 -1.64 11.47 -7.12
CA VAL A 84 -2.27 12.71 -6.67
C VAL A 84 -1.31 13.57 -5.84
N ASN A 85 -1.51 14.88 -5.87
CA ASN A 85 -0.82 15.81 -4.96
C ASN A 85 -1.40 15.75 -3.53
N GLN A 86 -0.87 16.59 -2.64
CA GLN A 86 -1.32 16.72 -1.24
C GLN A 86 -2.80 17.14 -1.08
N ASP A 87 -3.39 17.72 -2.13
CA ASP A 87 -4.79 18.15 -2.18
C ASP A 87 -5.73 17.10 -2.80
N LEU A 88 -5.20 15.91 -3.13
CA LEU A 88 -5.86 14.80 -3.82
C LEU A 88 -6.24 15.08 -5.28
N GLU A 89 -5.58 16.05 -5.91
CA GLU A 89 -5.76 16.33 -7.34
C GLU A 89 -4.86 15.40 -8.18
N PRO A 90 -5.42 14.67 -9.15
CA PRO A 90 -4.62 13.81 -10.03
C PRO A 90 -3.62 14.60 -10.86
N ILE A 91 -2.36 14.15 -10.87
CA ILE A 91 -1.27 14.84 -11.59
C ILE A 91 -1.52 14.84 -13.11
N ASN A 92 -2.12 13.77 -13.65
CA ASN A 92 -2.50 13.66 -15.05
C ASN A 92 -3.87 14.28 -15.37
N GLN A 93 -4.58 14.84 -14.39
CA GLN A 93 -5.94 15.38 -14.52
C GLN A 93 -6.98 14.37 -15.04
N GLU A 94 -6.73 13.07 -14.88
CA GLU A 94 -7.66 12.02 -15.30
C GLU A 94 -8.28 11.31 -14.10
N GLY A 95 -9.61 11.35 -14.03
CA GLY A 95 -10.36 10.74 -12.94
C GLY A 95 -10.39 11.60 -11.68
N MET A 96 -10.73 10.97 -10.56
CA MET A 96 -10.92 11.63 -9.27
C MET A 96 -10.47 10.68 -8.18
N ALA A 97 -9.68 11.14 -7.21
CA ALA A 97 -9.38 10.37 -6.02
C ALA A 97 -10.55 10.38 -5.04
N ASN A 98 -10.64 9.38 -4.18
CA ASN A 98 -11.67 9.34 -3.15
C ASN A 98 -11.48 10.53 -2.18
N PRO A 99 -12.45 11.46 -2.04
CA PRO A 99 -12.31 12.60 -1.13
C PRO A 99 -12.09 12.21 0.33
N ALA A 100 -12.54 11.01 0.72
CA ALA A 100 -12.34 10.48 2.06
C ALA A 100 -10.85 10.28 2.39
N ASN A 101 -9.96 10.15 1.40
CA ASN A 101 -8.51 10.04 1.63
C ASN A 101 -7.89 11.30 2.24
N ARG A 102 -8.63 12.41 2.40
CA ARG A 102 -8.07 13.67 2.88
C ARG A 102 -7.43 13.54 4.26
N PHE A 103 -7.95 12.67 5.12
CA PHE A 103 -7.30 12.45 6.42
C PHE A 103 -5.98 11.66 6.30
N HIS A 104 -5.78 10.87 5.24
CA HIS A 104 -4.49 10.20 4.99
C HIS A 104 -3.38 11.23 4.80
N THR A 105 -3.64 12.35 4.11
CA THR A 105 -2.62 13.39 3.89
C THR A 105 -2.20 14.06 5.21
N TRP A 106 -3.12 14.21 6.16
CA TRP A 106 -2.81 14.68 7.52
C TRP A 106 -1.95 13.68 8.29
N ILE A 107 -2.29 12.39 8.22
CA ILE A 107 -1.48 11.33 8.86
C ILE A 107 -0.08 11.31 8.25
N TYR A 108 0.06 11.35 6.93
CA TYR A 108 1.37 11.39 6.29
C TYR A 108 2.20 12.61 6.67
N LYS A 109 1.57 13.74 6.98
CA LYS A 109 2.26 14.94 7.43
C LYS A 109 2.80 14.79 8.86
N GLU A 110 1.99 14.25 9.77
CA GLU A 110 2.37 14.04 11.18
C GLU A 110 3.27 12.81 11.37
N HIS A 111 3.18 11.83 10.45
CA HIS A 111 3.92 10.58 10.47
C HIS A 111 4.72 10.37 9.16
N PRO A 112 5.87 11.04 8.98
CA PRO A 112 6.70 10.91 7.80
C PRO A 112 7.20 9.49 7.53
N GLU A 113 7.32 8.66 8.55
CA GLU A 113 7.73 7.25 8.48
C GLU A 113 6.66 6.33 7.88
N VAL A 114 5.39 6.74 7.88
CA VAL A 114 4.29 5.97 7.30
C VAL A 114 4.32 6.10 5.79
N ASN A 115 4.33 4.96 5.09
CA ASN A 115 4.40 4.89 3.62
C ASN A 115 3.12 4.38 2.96
N CYS A 116 2.24 3.72 3.70
CA CYS A 116 0.98 3.16 3.19
C CYS A 116 -0.08 3.25 4.30
N ILE A 117 -1.30 3.64 3.93
CA ILE A 117 -2.44 3.73 4.84
C ILE A 117 -3.61 2.98 4.20
N ILE A 118 -4.25 2.11 4.98
CA ILE A 118 -5.41 1.33 4.59
C ILE A 118 -6.52 1.61 5.62
N HIS A 119 -7.72 1.91 5.14
CA HIS A 119 -8.93 2.06 5.93
C HIS A 119 -10.04 1.21 5.32
N THR A 120 -10.66 0.37 6.15
CA THR A 120 -11.70 -0.62 5.79
C THR A 120 -12.84 -0.56 6.77
#